data_AF-A0A953EXZ7-F1
#
_entry.id   AF-A0A953EXZ7-F1
#
_cell.length_a   1.000
_cell.length_b   1.000
_cell.length_c   1.000
_cell.angle_alpha   90.00
_cell.angle_beta   90.00
_cell.angle_gamma   90.00
#
_symmetry.space_group_name_H-M   'P 1'
#
loop_
_entity.id
_entity.type
_entity.pdbx_description
1 polymer ?
#
loop_
_entity_poly.entity_id
_entity_poly.type
_entity_poly.pdbx_seq_one_letter_code
_entity_poly.pdbx_strand_id
1 'polypeptide(L)'
;MTRTKWFLATALTLLAARPAYAASDEPFVSSTELGVTITANDVFDGIEESMTFWPAVRKHLASPEFGVADLAQRKEVVAYIRDVQGKLHDRLMGGDNAQGMDVLNFACWNLRRIHFMREMRGTINADDALPRLRVEFHNHYARLLREQGVVAPEQLTAAIEPQLKLLALPVDRHAQAMELWHKVALCLIAMEATGVGAVMREADHALDGSPAAELTRRVVAAADLASIMKSQSGPATKADFLAAWDRLAPPSLIASAEAPVVGQ
;
A
#
# COMPACT_ATOMS: atom_id res chain seq x y z
N MET A 1 -12.86 8.25 16.91
CA MET A 1 -12.48 7.02 16.17
C MET A 1 -11.56 7.42 15.03
N THR A 2 -10.37 6.84 14.96
CA THR A 2 -9.36 7.09 13.92
C THR A 2 -9.73 6.41 12.59
N ARG A 3 -9.25 6.93 11.46
CA ARG A 3 -9.56 6.44 10.10
C ARG A 3 -8.29 6.49 9.22
N THR A 4 -7.95 5.37 8.59
CA THR A 4 -6.59 5.13 8.05
C THR A 4 -6.52 5.00 6.53
N LYS A 5 -5.96 6.02 5.89
CA LYS A 5 -5.66 6.09 4.45
C LYS A 5 -4.29 5.38 4.20
N TRP A 6 -3.83 4.96 3.02
CA TRP A 6 -3.70 5.66 1.73
C TRP A 6 -3.36 4.70 0.58
N PHE A 7 -4.16 4.65 -0.50
CA PHE A 7 -4.12 3.50 -1.43
C PHE A 7 -3.39 3.66 -2.76
N LEU A 8 -3.30 2.56 -3.51
CA LEU A 8 -2.43 2.38 -4.67
C LEU A 8 -3.17 1.65 -5.82
N ALA A 9 -3.03 2.14 -7.04
CA ALA A 9 -3.70 1.60 -8.22
C ALA A 9 -2.86 1.80 -9.49
N THR A 10 -3.15 1.01 -10.53
CA THR A 10 -2.80 1.29 -11.93
C THR A 10 -3.75 0.52 -12.87
N ALA A 11 -3.75 0.84 -14.17
CA ALA A 11 -4.66 0.26 -15.16
C ALA A 11 -4.03 0.18 -16.57
N LEU A 12 -4.78 -0.36 -17.54
CA LEU A 12 -4.29 -0.91 -18.80
C LEU A 12 -3.67 0.15 -19.75
N THR A 13 -2.55 -0.21 -20.42
CA THR A 13 -2.34 -0.26 -21.90
C THR A 13 -0.85 -0.30 -22.34
N LEU A 14 0.07 -0.89 -21.55
CA LEU A 14 1.51 -0.91 -21.89
C LEU A 14 1.88 -1.50 -23.26
N LEU A 15 1.11 -2.45 -23.79
CA LEU A 15 1.34 -3.04 -25.11
C LEU A 15 1.29 -2.03 -26.28
N ALA A 16 0.60 -0.90 -26.11
CA ALA A 16 0.61 0.21 -27.07
C ALA A 16 1.67 1.29 -26.72
N ALA A 17 2.04 1.41 -25.45
CA ALA A 17 3.01 2.40 -24.97
C ALA A 17 4.47 1.98 -25.18
N ARG A 18 4.77 0.67 -25.20
CA ARG A 18 6.15 0.14 -25.30
C ARG A 18 6.94 0.65 -26.54
N PRO A 19 6.33 0.80 -27.74
CA PRO A 19 7.01 1.43 -28.88
C PRO A 19 7.08 2.96 -28.75
N ALA A 20 6.09 3.61 -28.13
CA ALA A 20 6.04 5.07 -28.00
C ALA A 20 7.08 5.60 -27.01
N TYR A 21 7.27 4.95 -25.86
CA TYR A 21 8.35 5.26 -24.90
C TYR A 21 9.74 4.81 -25.37
N ALA A 22 9.83 3.94 -26.39
CA ALA A 22 11.08 3.67 -27.10
C ALA A 22 11.38 4.71 -28.19
N ALA A 23 10.46 5.66 -28.41
CA ALA A 23 10.53 6.73 -29.40
C ALA A 23 10.35 8.14 -28.78
N SER A 24 10.39 8.26 -27.44
CA SER A 24 10.52 9.55 -26.76
C SER A 24 12.00 9.93 -26.67
N ASP A 25 12.33 11.21 -26.89
CA ASP A 25 13.72 11.71 -26.90
C ASP A 25 14.44 11.49 -25.56
N GLU A 26 13.69 11.40 -24.46
CA GLU A 26 14.14 10.89 -23.17
C GLU A 26 13.42 9.55 -22.87
N PRO A 27 14.12 8.40 -22.86
CA PRO A 27 13.56 7.13 -22.39
C PRO A 27 13.57 7.06 -20.85
N PHE A 28 12.64 6.32 -20.26
CA PHE A 28 12.61 6.14 -18.81
C PHE A 28 13.81 5.32 -18.32
N VAL A 29 14.77 5.98 -17.66
CA VAL A 29 16.03 5.39 -17.16
C VAL A 29 15.82 4.71 -15.80
N SER A 30 16.57 3.64 -15.52
CA SER A 30 16.60 3.04 -14.18
C SER A 30 17.11 4.02 -13.12
N SER A 31 16.45 4.07 -11.97
CA SER A 31 16.81 4.94 -10.85
C SER A 31 17.24 4.12 -9.63
N THR A 32 18.23 4.61 -8.88
CA THR A 32 18.72 3.96 -7.64
C THR A 32 18.57 4.93 -6.48
N GLU A 33 17.68 4.62 -5.54
CA GLU A 33 17.42 5.44 -4.36
C GLU A 33 17.36 4.56 -3.12
N LEU A 34 17.85 5.06 -1.98
CA LEU A 34 17.87 4.34 -0.70
C LEU A 34 18.57 2.96 -0.74
N GLY A 35 19.44 2.74 -1.73
CA GLY A 35 20.13 1.47 -2.00
C GLY A 35 19.41 0.54 -2.98
N VAL A 36 18.22 0.90 -3.48
CA VAL A 36 17.38 0.05 -4.34
C VAL A 36 17.27 0.63 -5.75
N THR A 37 17.85 -0.09 -6.71
CA THR A 37 17.67 0.14 -8.14
C THR A 37 16.31 -0.38 -8.59
N ILE A 38 15.56 0.46 -9.31
CA ILE A 38 14.33 0.11 -10.02
C ILE A 38 14.56 0.37 -11.50
N THR A 39 14.32 -0.63 -12.35
CA THR A 39 14.45 -0.52 -13.81
C THR A 39 13.12 -0.18 -14.48
N ALA A 40 13.16 0.20 -15.76
CA ALA A 40 11.96 0.35 -16.57
C ALA A 40 11.11 -0.94 -16.62
N ASN A 41 11.74 -2.11 -16.67
CA ASN A 41 11.02 -3.39 -16.66
C ASN A 41 10.30 -3.63 -15.33
N ASP A 42 10.91 -3.33 -14.18
CA ASP A 42 10.24 -3.48 -12.88
C ASP A 42 8.98 -2.60 -12.77
N VAL A 43 9.02 -1.40 -13.36
CA VAL A 43 7.86 -0.50 -13.45
C VAL A 43 6.80 -1.06 -14.40
N PHE A 44 7.19 -1.55 -15.59
CA PHE A 44 6.26 -2.14 -16.54
C PHE A 44 5.57 -3.41 -15.99
N ASP A 45 6.35 -4.32 -15.39
CA ASP A 45 5.85 -5.56 -14.80
C ASP A 45 4.92 -5.27 -13.61
N GLY A 46 5.25 -4.29 -12.77
CA GLY A 46 4.40 -3.83 -11.66
C GLY A 46 3.07 -3.21 -12.13
N ILE A 47 3.08 -2.50 -13.26
CA ILE A 47 1.86 -1.97 -13.89
C ILE A 47 1.02 -3.11 -14.48
N GLU A 48 1.62 -4.09 -15.18
CA GLU A 48 0.92 -5.25 -15.74
C GLU A 48 0.33 -6.18 -14.66
N GLU A 49 1.03 -6.34 -13.54
CA GLU A 49 0.47 -6.95 -12.33
C GLU A 49 -0.76 -6.19 -11.82
N SER A 50 -0.67 -4.86 -11.70
CA SER A 50 -1.78 -4.01 -11.26
C SER A 50 -3.00 -4.11 -12.21
N MET A 51 -2.74 -4.18 -13.52
CA MET A 51 -3.73 -4.36 -14.59
C MET A 51 -4.50 -5.67 -14.49
N THR A 52 -3.86 -6.76 -14.05
CA THR A 52 -4.47 -8.10 -13.97
C THR A 52 -5.11 -8.38 -12.60
N PHE A 53 -4.48 -7.91 -11.53
CA PHE A 53 -4.91 -8.10 -10.15
C PHE A 53 -6.23 -7.37 -9.81
N TRP A 54 -6.31 -6.05 -10.06
CA TRP A 54 -7.46 -5.26 -9.62
C TRP A 54 -8.81 -5.62 -10.27
N PRO A 55 -8.89 -6.02 -11.55
CA PRO A 55 -10.13 -6.60 -12.11
C PRO A 55 -10.58 -7.87 -11.40
N ALA A 56 -9.66 -8.76 -10.99
CA ALA A 56 -10.00 -9.98 -10.25
C ALA A 56 -10.53 -9.67 -8.85
N VAL A 57 -9.90 -8.72 -8.14
CA VAL A 57 -10.39 -8.22 -6.84
C VAL A 57 -11.78 -7.61 -6.99
N ARG A 58 -11.99 -6.64 -7.90
CA ARG A 58 -13.31 -6.02 -8.13
C ARG A 58 -14.40 -7.03 -8.50
N LYS A 59 -14.07 -8.04 -9.31
CA LYS A 59 -15.01 -9.14 -9.66
C LYS A 59 -15.42 -9.95 -8.43
N HIS A 60 -14.51 -10.20 -7.49
CA HIS A 60 -14.83 -10.88 -6.24
C HIS A 60 -15.63 -10.01 -5.28
N LEU A 61 -15.26 -8.73 -5.09
CA LEU A 61 -16.03 -7.80 -4.23
C LEU A 61 -17.48 -7.64 -4.69
N ALA A 62 -17.72 -7.68 -6.00
CA ALA A 62 -19.05 -7.64 -6.59
C ALA A 62 -19.80 -8.99 -6.59
N SER A 63 -19.15 -10.11 -6.24
CA SER A 63 -19.79 -11.44 -6.27
C SER A 63 -20.59 -11.72 -4.98
N PRO A 64 -21.62 -12.59 -5.03
CA PRO A 64 -22.31 -13.04 -3.82
C PRO A 64 -21.40 -13.75 -2.80
N GLU A 65 -20.24 -14.26 -3.23
CA GLU A 65 -19.27 -14.97 -2.38
C GLU A 65 -18.65 -14.04 -1.32
N PHE A 66 -18.46 -12.76 -1.64
CA PHE A 66 -17.83 -11.79 -0.74
C PHE A 66 -18.87 -11.24 0.27
N GLY A 67 -19.24 -12.08 1.24
CA GLY A 67 -20.32 -11.83 2.20
C GLY A 67 -20.01 -10.87 3.37
N VAL A 68 -18.87 -10.18 3.37
CA VAL A 68 -18.42 -9.37 4.53
C VAL A 68 -19.17 -8.03 4.68
N ALA A 69 -19.93 -7.61 3.66
CA ALA A 69 -20.73 -6.39 3.70
C ALA A 69 -21.96 -6.49 2.77
N ASP A 70 -22.89 -5.54 2.89
CA ASP A 70 -24.08 -5.48 2.03
C ASP A 70 -23.73 -5.16 0.56
N LEU A 71 -24.71 -5.25 -0.34
CA LEU A 71 -24.50 -5.05 -1.78
C LEU A 71 -24.28 -3.57 -2.16
N ALA A 72 -24.75 -2.60 -1.37
CA ALA A 72 -24.54 -1.18 -1.63
C ALA A 72 -23.11 -0.78 -1.28
N GLN A 73 -22.63 -1.11 -0.08
CA GLN A 73 -21.24 -0.86 0.34
C GLN A 73 -20.24 -1.51 -0.64
N ARG A 74 -20.46 -2.77 -1.03
CA ARG A 74 -19.59 -3.46 -1.99
C ARG A 74 -19.56 -2.81 -3.37
N LYS A 75 -20.71 -2.28 -3.85
CA LYS A 75 -20.76 -1.49 -5.09
C LYS A 75 -19.99 -0.18 -4.96
N GLU A 76 -20.07 0.49 -3.81
CA GLU A 76 -19.37 1.74 -3.52
C GLU A 76 -17.85 1.55 -3.51
N VAL A 77 -17.33 0.48 -2.88
CA VAL A 77 -15.88 0.12 -2.97
C VAL A 77 -15.47 -0.14 -4.42
N VAL A 78 -16.25 -0.90 -5.18
CA VAL A 78 -15.96 -1.20 -6.59
C VAL A 78 -16.02 0.06 -7.48
N ALA A 79 -16.85 1.04 -7.13
CA ALA A 79 -16.90 2.34 -7.78
C ALA A 79 -15.67 3.19 -7.45
N TYR A 80 -15.29 3.30 -6.17
CA TYR A 80 -14.06 3.97 -5.72
C TYR A 80 -12.82 3.42 -6.45
N ILE A 81 -12.61 2.09 -6.46
CA ILE A 81 -11.45 1.49 -7.15
C ILE A 81 -11.47 1.81 -8.66
N ARG A 82 -12.66 1.91 -9.27
CA ARG A 82 -12.80 2.27 -10.69
C ARG A 82 -12.47 3.73 -10.97
N ASP A 83 -12.93 4.65 -10.13
CA ASP A 83 -12.65 6.09 -10.25
C ASP A 83 -11.14 6.37 -10.13
N VAL A 84 -10.49 5.82 -9.11
CA VAL A 84 -9.04 5.94 -8.92
C VAL A 84 -8.26 5.32 -10.09
N GLN A 85 -8.65 4.13 -10.57
CA GLN A 85 -8.02 3.53 -11.75
C GLN A 85 -8.23 4.35 -13.04
N GLY A 86 -9.36 5.03 -13.21
CA GLY A 86 -9.61 5.93 -14.33
C GLY A 86 -8.67 7.14 -14.29
N LYS A 87 -8.68 7.88 -13.18
CA LYS A 87 -7.83 9.07 -12.99
C LYS A 87 -6.34 8.80 -13.20
N LEU A 88 -5.84 7.61 -12.85
CA LEU A 88 -4.44 7.23 -13.12
C LEU A 88 -4.18 6.79 -14.56
N HIS A 89 -5.14 6.14 -15.23
CA HIS A 89 -5.04 5.88 -16.67
C HIS A 89 -4.99 7.21 -17.45
N ASP A 90 -5.86 8.15 -17.11
CA ASP A 90 -5.96 9.46 -17.75
C ASP A 90 -4.68 10.31 -17.55
N ARG A 91 -4.00 10.18 -16.39
CA ARG A 91 -2.68 10.81 -16.15
C ARG A 91 -1.52 10.11 -16.89
N LEU A 92 -1.56 8.78 -17.01
CA LEU A 92 -0.50 8.00 -17.68
C LEU A 92 -0.59 8.08 -19.21
N MET A 93 -1.81 8.22 -19.75
CA MET A 93 -2.10 8.19 -21.19
C MET A 93 -2.54 9.55 -21.76
N GLY A 94 -2.79 10.55 -20.92
CA GLY A 94 -2.97 11.93 -21.36
C GLY A 94 -1.71 12.46 -22.05
N GLY A 95 -1.87 13.31 -23.06
CA GLY A 95 -0.78 13.82 -23.90
C GLY A 95 0.18 14.81 -23.23
N ASP A 96 0.34 14.72 -21.91
CA ASP A 96 1.26 15.52 -21.09
C ASP A 96 2.28 14.58 -20.45
N ASN A 97 3.50 14.58 -21.01
CA ASN A 97 4.60 13.74 -20.57
C ASN A 97 4.96 13.95 -19.08
N ALA A 98 4.67 15.13 -18.50
CA ALA A 98 4.93 15.37 -17.08
C ALA A 98 3.98 14.55 -16.18
N GLN A 99 2.74 14.33 -16.61
CA GLN A 99 1.78 13.48 -15.89
C GLN A 99 2.11 11.99 -16.04
N GLY A 100 2.62 11.57 -17.21
CA GLY A 100 3.19 10.23 -17.40
C GLY A 100 4.37 9.96 -16.46
N MET A 101 5.36 10.87 -16.42
CA MET A 101 6.53 10.77 -15.54
C MET A 101 6.16 10.82 -14.04
N ASP A 102 5.15 11.60 -13.65
CA ASP A 102 4.60 11.64 -12.29
C ASP A 102 4.06 10.27 -11.84
N VAL A 103 3.38 9.53 -12.74
CA VAL A 103 2.93 8.15 -12.48
C VAL A 103 4.10 7.17 -12.38
N LEU A 104 5.10 7.27 -13.25
CA LEU A 104 6.28 6.39 -13.23
C LEU A 104 7.13 6.62 -11.96
N ASN A 105 7.29 7.87 -11.52
CA ASN A 105 7.97 8.22 -10.28
C ASN A 105 7.26 7.64 -9.04
N PHE A 106 5.93 7.76 -8.98
CA PHE A 106 5.12 7.14 -7.91
C PHE A 106 5.26 5.62 -7.90
N ALA A 107 5.26 4.97 -9.07
CA ALA A 107 5.46 3.53 -9.21
C ALA A 107 6.83 3.09 -8.67
N CYS A 108 7.91 3.80 -9.01
CA CYS A 108 9.25 3.54 -8.48
C CYS A 108 9.31 3.60 -6.94
N TRP A 109 8.76 4.65 -6.33
CA TRP A 109 8.77 4.77 -4.87
C TRP A 109 7.94 3.68 -4.18
N ASN A 110 6.81 3.28 -4.77
CA ASN A 110 6.05 2.14 -4.27
C ASN A 110 6.78 0.80 -4.43
N LEU A 111 7.50 0.57 -5.54
CA LEU A 111 8.28 -0.65 -5.72
C LEU A 111 9.41 -0.76 -4.67
N ARG A 112 10.07 0.37 -4.35
CA ARG A 112 11.02 0.44 -3.22
C ARG A 112 10.33 0.19 -1.87
N ARG A 113 9.14 0.77 -1.64
CA ARG A 113 8.33 0.51 -0.43
C ARG A 113 8.03 -0.99 -0.27
N ILE A 114 7.57 -1.66 -1.34
CA ILE A 114 7.27 -3.11 -1.33
C ILE A 114 8.55 -3.93 -1.11
N HIS A 115 9.68 -3.54 -1.70
CA HIS A 115 10.98 -4.17 -1.48
C HIS A 115 11.38 -4.10 0.00
N PHE A 116 11.41 -2.92 0.62
CA PHE A 116 11.76 -2.78 2.05
C PHE A 116 10.77 -3.50 2.98
N MET A 117 9.47 -3.53 2.63
CA MET A 117 8.47 -4.31 3.36
C MET A 117 8.65 -5.84 3.23
N ARG A 118 9.27 -6.32 2.14
CA ARG A 118 9.69 -7.74 1.99
C ARG A 118 10.93 -8.05 2.81
N GLU A 119 11.93 -7.17 2.85
CA GLU A 119 13.09 -7.33 3.74
C GLU A 119 12.65 -7.33 5.21
N MET A 120 11.76 -6.40 5.58
CA MET A 120 11.16 -6.30 6.92
C MET A 120 10.55 -7.63 7.40
N ARG A 121 9.87 -8.35 6.50
CA ARG A 121 9.30 -9.68 6.79
C ARG A 121 10.38 -10.68 7.22
N GLY A 122 11.52 -10.70 6.54
CA GLY A 122 12.67 -11.55 6.87
C GLY A 122 13.38 -11.14 8.16
N THR A 123 13.55 -9.82 8.38
CA THR A 123 14.16 -9.27 9.60
C THR A 123 13.33 -9.60 10.85
N ILE A 124 12.04 -9.26 10.83
CA ILE A 124 11.12 -9.46 11.96
C ILE A 124 10.81 -10.95 12.16
N ASN A 125 10.68 -11.74 11.08
CA ASN A 125 10.40 -13.18 11.11
C ASN A 125 9.15 -13.58 11.94
N ALA A 126 8.20 -12.67 12.12
CA ALA A 126 6.90 -12.90 12.73
C ALA A 126 5.82 -12.48 11.73
N ASP A 127 5.32 -13.47 10.98
CA ASP A 127 4.44 -13.29 9.81
C ASP A 127 3.08 -12.62 10.16
N ASP A 128 2.69 -12.66 11.44
CA ASP A 128 1.50 -12.02 12.00
C ASP A 128 1.77 -10.68 12.69
N ALA A 129 3.04 -10.29 12.88
CA ALA A 129 3.40 -8.99 13.47
C ALA A 129 3.44 -7.89 12.40
N LEU A 130 4.06 -8.18 11.25
CA LEU A 130 4.21 -7.20 10.15
C LEU A 130 2.87 -6.61 9.66
N PRO A 131 1.77 -7.37 9.48
CA PRO A 131 0.48 -6.80 9.08
C PRO A 131 -0.05 -5.76 10.08
N ARG A 132 0.10 -6.03 11.38
CA ARG A 132 -0.34 -5.14 12.47
C ARG A 132 0.51 -3.87 12.55
N LEU A 133 1.84 -4.03 12.58
CA LEU A 133 2.78 -2.89 12.56
C LEU A 133 2.54 -1.99 11.35
N ARG A 134 2.33 -2.57 10.16
CA ARG A 134 2.04 -1.80 8.95
C ARG A 134 0.74 -1.01 9.06
N VAL A 135 -0.33 -1.61 9.59
CA VAL A 135 -1.59 -0.89 9.83
C VAL A 135 -1.36 0.28 10.80
N GLU A 136 -0.66 0.07 11.91
CA GLU A 136 -0.37 1.12 12.89
C GLU A 136 0.50 2.26 12.32
N PHE A 137 1.53 1.92 11.54
CA PHE A 137 2.36 2.89 10.82
C PHE A 137 1.54 3.76 9.87
N HIS A 138 0.62 3.17 9.09
CA HIS A 138 -0.27 3.93 8.19
C HIS A 138 -1.34 4.70 8.98
N ASN A 139 -1.86 4.17 10.11
CA ASN A 139 -2.77 4.89 11.02
C ASN A 139 -2.13 6.21 11.47
N HIS A 140 -0.86 6.14 11.88
CA HIS A 140 -0.09 7.27 12.39
C HIS A 140 0.31 8.24 11.27
N TYR A 141 0.77 7.74 10.12
CA TYR A 141 1.06 8.57 8.94
C TYR A 141 -0.16 9.40 8.48
N ALA A 142 -1.31 8.74 8.27
CA ALA A 142 -2.55 9.40 7.84
C ALA A 142 -3.16 10.34 8.91
N ARG A 143 -2.67 10.26 10.16
CA ARG A 143 -2.97 11.19 11.25
C ARG A 143 -2.02 12.40 11.21
N LEU A 144 -0.71 12.18 11.18
CA LEU A 144 0.30 13.26 11.10
C LEU A 144 0.08 14.15 9.88
N LEU A 145 -0.14 13.57 8.69
CA LEU A 145 -0.39 14.30 7.45
C LEU A 145 -1.61 15.24 7.55
N ARG A 146 -2.64 14.84 8.32
CA ARG A 146 -3.85 15.64 8.55
C ARG A 146 -3.66 16.74 9.58
N GLU A 147 -2.86 16.47 10.61
CA GLU A 147 -2.59 17.41 11.71
C GLU A 147 -1.56 18.48 11.32
N GLN A 148 -0.62 18.16 10.42
CA GLN A 148 0.59 18.96 10.17
C GLN A 148 0.81 19.31 8.69
N GLY A 149 0.14 18.64 7.75
CA GLY A 149 0.30 18.85 6.29
C GLY A 149 1.61 18.34 5.70
N VAL A 150 2.69 18.32 6.50
CA VAL A 150 4.00 17.75 6.20
C VAL A 150 4.34 16.74 7.30
N VAL A 151 5.03 15.66 6.96
CA VAL A 151 5.45 14.62 7.91
C VAL A 151 6.95 14.38 7.77
N ALA A 152 7.69 14.40 8.88
CA ALA A 152 9.09 13.99 8.90
C ALA A 152 9.22 12.47 9.12
N PRO A 153 10.19 11.77 8.48
CA PRO A 153 10.36 10.32 8.61
C PRO A 153 10.47 9.85 10.07
N GLU A 154 11.17 10.62 10.90
CA GLU A 154 11.47 10.30 12.30
C GLU A 154 10.19 10.29 13.15
N GLN A 155 9.29 11.25 12.93
CA GLN A 155 7.99 11.32 13.59
C GLN A 155 7.16 10.06 13.30
N LEU A 156 7.26 9.55 12.07
CA LEU A 156 6.54 8.37 11.61
C LEU A 156 7.15 7.08 12.18
N THR A 157 8.48 6.92 12.17
CA THR A 157 9.15 5.75 12.77
C THR A 157 9.00 5.68 14.30
N ALA A 158 8.90 6.83 14.99
CA ALA A 158 8.78 6.89 16.45
C ALA A 158 7.53 6.18 17.02
N ALA A 159 6.48 5.98 16.21
CA ALA A 159 5.30 5.20 16.64
C ALA A 159 5.52 3.68 16.61
N ILE A 160 6.49 3.18 15.83
CA ILE A 160 6.75 1.75 15.66
C ILE A 160 7.86 1.23 16.57
N GLU A 161 8.79 2.08 17.02
CA GLU A 161 9.84 1.69 17.96
C GLU A 161 9.29 1.03 19.27
N PRO A 162 8.20 1.53 19.91
CA PRO A 162 7.64 0.86 21.08
C PRO A 162 7.09 -0.55 20.76
N GLN A 163 6.48 -0.70 19.58
CA GLN A 163 5.88 -1.97 19.15
C GLN A 163 6.93 -3.01 18.75
N LEU A 164 8.03 -2.59 18.12
CA LEU A 164 9.17 -3.48 17.83
C LEU A 164 9.87 -3.97 19.09
N LYS A 165 9.94 -3.15 20.15
CA LYS A 165 10.47 -3.59 21.45
C LYS A 165 9.62 -4.70 22.08
N LEU A 166 8.30 -4.69 21.87
CA LEU A 166 7.41 -5.78 22.32
C LEU A 166 7.63 -7.11 21.57
N LEU A 167 8.28 -7.10 20.40
CA LEU A 167 8.64 -8.32 19.66
C LEU A 167 9.94 -8.97 20.16
N ALA A 168 10.63 -8.37 21.13
CA ALA A 168 11.88 -8.89 21.73
C ALA A 168 12.96 -9.32 20.71
N LEU A 169 13.05 -8.59 19.59
CA LEU A 169 14.01 -8.89 18.53
C LEU A 169 15.47 -8.74 19.01
N PRO A 170 16.40 -9.57 18.52
CA PRO A 170 17.84 -9.33 18.62
C PRO A 170 18.23 -7.89 18.22
N VAL A 171 19.23 -7.31 18.88
CA VAL A 171 19.57 -5.88 18.76
C VAL A 171 19.91 -5.47 17.32
N ASP A 172 20.62 -6.33 16.60
CA ASP A 172 20.92 -6.21 15.17
C ASP A 172 19.65 -6.18 14.31
N ARG A 173 18.71 -7.11 14.55
CA ARG A 173 17.42 -7.16 13.84
C ARG A 173 16.51 -5.99 14.20
N HIS A 174 16.53 -5.52 15.44
CA HIS A 174 15.78 -4.33 15.85
C HIS A 174 16.33 -3.07 15.15
N ALA A 175 17.66 -2.92 15.07
CA ALA A 175 18.28 -1.82 14.35
C ALA A 175 17.95 -1.87 12.84
N GLN A 176 18.08 -3.04 12.21
CA GLN A 176 17.71 -3.24 10.81
C GLN A 176 16.22 -2.96 10.55
N ALA A 177 15.32 -3.41 11.43
CA ALA A 177 13.89 -3.13 11.31
C ALA A 177 13.59 -1.62 11.40
N MET A 178 14.22 -0.89 12.32
CA MET A 178 14.07 0.57 12.41
C MET A 178 14.60 1.30 11.15
N GLU A 179 15.73 0.87 10.60
CA GLU A 179 16.27 1.41 9.34
C GLU A 179 15.31 1.17 8.16
N LEU A 180 14.75 -0.03 8.06
CA LEU A 180 13.78 -0.38 7.02
C LEU A 180 12.46 0.40 7.19
N TRP A 181 11.98 0.67 8.41
CA TRP A 181 10.81 1.52 8.63
C TRP A 181 11.08 2.99 8.25
N HIS A 182 12.30 3.48 8.48
CA HIS A 182 12.71 4.81 8.03
C HIS A 182 12.76 4.90 6.49
N LYS A 183 13.31 3.87 5.82
CA LYS A 183 13.28 3.75 4.35
C LYS A 183 11.84 3.69 3.80
N VAL A 184 10.94 2.95 4.45
CA VAL A 184 9.50 2.92 4.11
C VAL A 184 8.83 4.29 4.33
N ALA A 185 9.18 5.02 5.40
CA ALA A 185 8.69 6.37 5.65
C ALA A 185 9.09 7.36 4.55
N LEU A 186 10.37 7.34 4.16
CA LEU A 186 10.89 8.13 3.03
C LEU A 186 10.15 7.82 1.73
N CYS A 187 9.90 6.53 1.43
CA CYS A 187 9.12 6.15 0.25
C CYS A 187 7.67 6.67 0.29
N LEU A 188 6.98 6.63 1.44
CA LEU A 188 5.62 7.20 1.55
C LEU A 188 5.62 8.71 1.32
N ILE A 189 6.55 9.44 1.93
CA ILE A 189 6.65 10.91 1.79
C ILE A 189 6.96 11.29 0.33
N ALA A 190 7.84 10.53 -0.35
CA ALA A 190 8.12 10.72 -1.76
C ALA A 190 6.94 10.38 -2.69
N MET A 191 6.14 9.36 -2.35
CA MET A 191 4.88 9.06 -3.05
C MET A 191 3.85 10.18 -2.85
N GLU A 192 3.75 10.74 -1.64
CA GLU A 192 2.83 11.84 -1.30
C GLU A 192 3.12 13.13 -2.08
N ALA A 193 4.40 13.39 -2.37
CA ALA A 193 4.85 14.57 -3.12
C ALA A 193 4.48 14.55 -4.61
N THR A 194 4.07 13.40 -5.16
CA THR A 194 3.61 13.28 -6.56
C THR A 194 2.19 13.79 -6.76
N GLY A 195 1.84 14.17 -7.99
CA GLY A 195 0.46 14.44 -8.38
C GLY A 195 -0.44 13.20 -8.32
N VAL A 196 0.12 12.00 -8.46
CA VAL A 196 -0.58 10.74 -8.13
C VAL A 196 -0.92 10.67 -6.64
N GLY A 197 0.00 11.08 -5.76
CA GLY A 197 -0.27 11.26 -4.33
C GLY A 197 -1.42 12.23 -4.08
N ALA A 198 -1.50 13.34 -4.83
CA ALA A 198 -2.63 14.27 -4.76
C ALA A 198 -3.97 13.62 -5.19
N VAL A 199 -3.98 12.82 -6.27
CA VAL A 199 -5.18 12.07 -6.69
C VAL A 199 -5.62 11.06 -5.61
N MET A 200 -4.68 10.39 -4.93
CA MET A 200 -5.02 9.53 -3.79
C MET A 200 -5.61 10.36 -2.63
N ARG A 201 -5.02 11.52 -2.32
CA ARG A 201 -5.55 12.48 -1.32
C ARG A 201 -7.00 12.81 -1.58
N GLU A 202 -7.31 13.28 -2.78
CA GLU A 202 -8.67 13.65 -3.16
C GLU A 202 -9.65 12.47 -3.09
N ALA A 203 -9.25 11.28 -3.54
CA ALA A 203 -10.09 10.09 -3.51
C ALA A 203 -10.45 9.65 -2.08
N ASP A 204 -9.48 9.56 -1.16
CA ASP A 204 -9.79 9.19 0.23
C ASP A 204 -10.40 10.36 1.03
N HIS A 205 -10.36 11.60 0.54
CA HIS A 205 -11.17 12.70 1.08
C HIS A 205 -12.62 12.62 0.60
N ALA A 206 -12.89 12.25 -0.65
CA ALA A 206 -14.25 11.95 -1.13
C ALA A 206 -14.87 10.72 -0.43
N LEU A 207 -14.04 9.76 0.00
CA LEU A 207 -14.44 8.59 0.79
C LEU A 207 -14.70 8.91 2.28
N ASP A 208 -14.28 10.06 2.80
CA ASP A 208 -14.26 10.33 4.24
C ASP A 208 -15.66 10.61 4.81
N GLY A 209 -16.32 9.56 5.33
CA GLY A 209 -17.70 9.62 5.82
C GLY A 209 -18.65 8.64 5.11
N SER A 210 -18.21 8.07 3.98
CA SER A 210 -18.88 6.95 3.31
C SER A 210 -19.07 5.75 4.26
N PRO A 211 -20.20 5.03 4.20
CA PRO A 211 -20.37 3.74 4.87
C PRO A 211 -19.33 2.70 4.41
N ALA A 212 -18.98 2.69 3.12
CA ALA A 212 -17.98 1.79 2.56
C ALA A 212 -16.53 2.18 2.90
N ALA A 213 -16.27 3.30 3.58
CA ALA A 213 -14.92 3.79 3.82
C ALA A 213 -14.02 2.78 4.56
N GLU A 214 -14.56 2.04 5.55
CA GLU A 214 -13.81 1.01 6.26
C GLU A 214 -13.58 -0.25 5.41
N LEU A 215 -14.58 -0.61 4.59
CA LEU A 215 -14.48 -1.75 3.68
C LEU A 215 -13.42 -1.50 2.60
N THR A 216 -13.41 -0.31 1.98
CA THR A 216 -12.35 0.13 1.08
C THR A 216 -10.98 0.04 1.76
N ARG A 217 -10.86 0.54 3.00
CA ARG A 217 -9.60 0.50 3.74
C ARG A 217 -9.07 -0.92 3.94
N ARG A 218 -9.93 -1.87 4.32
CA ARG A 218 -9.51 -3.27 4.49
C ARG A 218 -9.19 -3.95 3.15
N VAL A 219 -9.90 -3.59 2.07
CA VAL A 219 -9.62 -4.08 0.71
C VAL A 219 -8.25 -3.60 0.22
N VAL A 220 -7.89 -2.34 0.52
CA VAL A 220 -6.54 -1.74 0.28
C VAL A 220 -5.61 -2.69 1.03
N ALA A 221 -5.85 -2.92 2.33
CA ALA A 221 -4.83 -3.50 3.20
C ALA A 221 -4.45 -4.91 2.74
N ALA A 222 -5.44 -5.68 2.27
CA ALA A 222 -5.26 -7.00 1.67
C ALA A 222 -4.50 -6.95 0.34
N ALA A 223 -4.81 -5.99 -0.54
CA ALA A 223 -4.10 -5.83 -1.81
C ALA A 223 -2.60 -5.52 -1.63
N ASP A 224 -2.26 -4.52 -0.83
CA ASP A 224 -0.85 -4.18 -0.55
C ASP A 224 -0.13 -5.32 0.19
N LEU A 225 -0.83 -6.02 1.09
CA LEU A 225 -0.23 -7.14 1.82
C LEU A 225 0.00 -8.36 0.91
N ALA A 226 -0.86 -8.61 -0.06
CA ALA A 226 -0.66 -9.63 -1.09
C ALA A 226 0.60 -9.33 -1.93
N SER A 227 0.78 -8.07 -2.37
CA SER A 227 1.98 -7.63 -3.09
C SER A 227 3.27 -7.74 -2.26
N ILE A 228 3.19 -7.58 -0.93
CA ILE A 228 4.32 -7.81 0.00
C ILE A 228 4.56 -9.32 0.24
N MET A 229 3.50 -10.11 0.44
CA MET A 229 3.60 -11.50 0.92
C MET A 229 3.84 -12.55 -0.18
N LYS A 230 3.45 -12.27 -1.43
CA LYS A 230 3.60 -13.21 -2.55
C LYS A 230 5.04 -13.71 -2.70
N SER A 231 5.22 -14.89 -3.29
CA SER A 231 6.52 -15.33 -3.76
C SER A 231 7.11 -14.32 -4.76
N GLN A 232 8.44 -14.21 -4.81
CA GLN A 232 9.10 -13.26 -5.71
C GLN A 232 8.84 -13.56 -7.20
N SER A 233 8.42 -14.79 -7.52
CA SER A 233 8.02 -15.23 -8.86
C SER A 233 6.53 -14.93 -9.15
N GLY A 234 6.25 -14.02 -10.09
CA GLY A 234 4.93 -13.81 -10.69
C GLY A 234 4.07 -12.69 -10.07
N PRO A 235 2.94 -12.33 -10.70
CA PRO A 235 2.01 -11.32 -10.20
C PRO A 235 1.15 -11.84 -9.03
N ALA A 236 0.68 -10.95 -8.15
CA ALA A 236 -0.28 -11.28 -7.11
C ALA A 236 -1.60 -11.79 -7.70
N THR A 237 -2.26 -12.71 -7.00
CA THR A 237 -3.50 -13.37 -7.44
C THR A 237 -4.68 -13.10 -6.51
N LYS A 238 -5.89 -13.54 -6.89
CA LYS A 238 -7.05 -13.58 -5.96
C LYS A 238 -6.75 -14.41 -4.70
N ALA A 239 -5.91 -15.45 -4.79
CA ALA A 239 -5.57 -16.28 -3.63
C ALA A 239 -4.68 -15.52 -2.64
N ASP A 240 -3.67 -14.77 -3.14
CA ASP A 240 -2.81 -13.93 -2.29
C ASP A 240 -3.63 -12.82 -1.61
N PHE A 241 -4.57 -12.19 -2.34
CA PHE A 241 -5.51 -11.22 -1.78
C PHE A 241 -6.34 -11.82 -0.62
N LEU A 242 -6.85 -13.05 -0.77
CA LEU A 242 -7.64 -13.70 0.28
C LEU A 242 -6.79 -14.07 1.50
N ALA A 243 -5.62 -14.68 1.30
CA ALA A 243 -4.69 -15.01 2.38
C ALA A 243 -4.23 -13.76 3.15
N ALA A 244 -4.04 -12.64 2.45
CA ALA A 244 -3.76 -11.34 3.04
C ALA A 244 -4.97 -10.74 3.77
N TRP A 245 -6.17 -10.83 3.19
CA TRP A 245 -7.43 -10.33 3.78
C TRP A 245 -7.75 -10.99 5.13
N ASP A 246 -7.49 -12.29 5.26
CA ASP A 246 -7.73 -13.05 6.48
C ASP A 246 -6.71 -12.69 7.57
N ARG A 247 -5.43 -12.52 7.23
CA ARG A 247 -4.39 -11.99 8.14
C ARG A 247 -4.59 -10.53 8.57
N LEU A 248 -5.54 -9.83 7.95
CA LEU A 248 -5.95 -8.47 8.29
C LEU A 248 -7.34 -8.41 8.91
N ALA A 249 -7.97 -9.56 9.18
CA ALA A 249 -8.97 -9.61 10.23
C ALA A 249 -8.29 -9.25 11.56
N PRO A 250 -8.93 -8.47 12.45
CA PRO A 250 -8.47 -8.45 13.83
C PRO A 250 -8.57 -9.90 14.36
N PRO A 251 -7.51 -10.49 14.95
CA PRO A 251 -7.68 -11.71 15.71
C PRO A 251 -8.74 -11.44 16.78
N SER A 252 -9.74 -12.31 16.86
CA SER A 252 -10.90 -12.16 17.75
C SER A 252 -10.42 -11.88 19.17
N LEU A 253 -10.74 -10.67 19.67
CA LEU A 253 -10.35 -10.13 20.99
C LEU A 253 -9.54 -11.11 21.85
N ILE A 254 -8.21 -11.10 21.70
CA ILE A 254 -7.36 -11.58 22.79
C ILE A 254 -7.79 -10.74 23.99
N ALA A 255 -8.31 -11.43 25.02
CA ALA A 255 -8.90 -10.77 26.16
C ALA A 255 -7.95 -9.70 26.70
N SER A 256 -8.50 -8.56 27.13
CA SER A 256 -7.78 -7.64 28.00
C SER A 256 -7.07 -8.48 29.06
N ALA A 257 -5.74 -8.36 29.15
CA ALA A 257 -4.96 -9.19 30.06
C ALA A 257 -5.63 -9.18 31.44
N GLU A 258 -6.08 -10.35 31.90
CA GLU A 258 -6.84 -10.44 33.14
C GLU A 258 -5.92 -9.99 34.28
N ALA A 259 -6.10 -8.72 34.69
CA ALA A 259 -5.40 -8.18 35.83
C ALA A 259 -5.76 -9.10 37.01
N PRO A 260 -4.75 -9.70 37.68
CA PRO A 260 -5.03 -10.70 38.70
C PRO A 260 -5.91 -10.05 39.76
N VAL A 261 -7.11 -10.60 39.96
CA VAL A 261 -8.04 -10.12 40.97
C VAL A 261 -7.38 -10.33 42.32
N VAL A 262 -6.88 -9.24 42.90
CA VAL A 262 -6.27 -9.25 44.23
C VAL A 262 -7.39 -9.52 45.23
N GLY A 263 -7.53 -10.79 45.60
CA GLY A 263 -8.47 -11.23 46.63
C GLY A 263 -8.19 -10.55 47.96
N GLN A 264 -9.27 -10.26 48.68
CA GLN A 264 -9.27 -9.85 50.09
C GLN A 264 -9.29 -11.09 50.99
#